data_AF-A0A349MVV0-F1
#
_entry.id   AF-A0A349MVV0-F1
#
_cell.length_a   1.000
_cell.length_b   1.000
_cell.length_c   1.000
_cell.angle_alpha   90.00
_cell.angle_beta   90.00
_cell.angle_gamma   90.00
#
_symmetry.space_group_name_H-M   'P 1'
#
loop_
_entity.id
_entity.type
_entity.pdbx_description
1 polymer ?
#
loop_
_entity_poly.entity_id
_entity_poly.type
_entity_poly.pdbx_seq_one_letter_code
_entity_poly.pdbx_strand_id
1 'polypeptide(L)' 'PDEEFQRVNRGISEVLQFGSAKDETDTQLGIPVAMTEFNARKIVVFGATGVRLDHLLANLFLPLDT' A
#
# COMPACT_ATOMS: atom_id res chain seq x y z
N PRO A 1 -7.01 15.67 -12.23
CA PRO A 1 -5.99 14.67 -11.86
C PRO A 1 -4.62 15.13 -12.37
N ASP A 2 -3.59 14.98 -11.54
CA ASP A 2 -2.24 15.50 -11.84
C ASP A 2 -1.61 14.79 -13.06
N GLU A 3 -0.75 15.50 -13.80
CA GLU A 3 -0.09 14.99 -15.02
C GLU A 3 0.70 13.69 -14.77
N GLU A 4 1.32 13.60 -13.59
CA GLU A 4 2.03 12.42 -13.11
C GLU A 4 1.10 11.20 -12.96
N PHE A 5 -0.11 11.41 -12.44
CA PHE A 5 -1.09 10.35 -12.28
C PHE A 5 -1.57 9.83 -13.64
N GLN A 6 -1.79 10.72 -14.62
CA GLN A 6 -2.12 10.29 -15.99
C GLN A 6 -0.98 9.51 -16.65
N ARG A 7 0.28 9.85 -16.36
CA ARG A 7 1.43 9.13 -16.89
C ARG A 7 1.46 7.68 -16.41
N VAL A 8 1.20 7.45 -15.12
CA VAL A 8 1.14 6.12 -14.51
C VAL A 8 -0.01 5.29 -15.09
N ASN A 9 -1.21 5.87 -15.20
CA ASN A 9 -2.39 5.16 -15.70
C ASN A 9 -2.27 4.66 -17.14
N ARG A 10 -1.43 5.28 -17.98
CA ARG A 10 -1.23 4.80 -19.36
C ARG A 10 -0.48 3.47 -19.44
N GLY A 11 0.29 3.11 -18.41
CA GLY A 11 1.14 1.92 -18.41
C GLY A 11 0.63 0.78 -17.53
N ILE A 12 -0.50 0.95 -16.85
CA ILE A 12 -1.00 0.00 -15.85
C ILE A 12 -2.39 -0.49 -16.26
N SER A 13 -2.58 -1.82 -16.21
CA SER A 13 -3.84 -2.49 -16.56
C SER A 13 -4.94 -2.28 -15.53
N GLU A 14 -4.59 -2.10 -14.25
CA GLU A 14 -5.53 -1.93 -13.16
C GLU A 14 -4.95 -1.06 -12.04
N VAL A 15 -5.72 -0.07 -11.59
CA VAL A 15 -5.36 0.81 -10.47
C VAL A 15 -6.49 0.78 -9.46
N LEU A 16 -6.23 0.18 -8.30
CA LEU A 16 -7.14 0.20 -7.16
C LEU A 16 -7.00 1.54 -6.43
N GLN A 17 -8.06 2.33 -6.43
CA GLN A 17 -8.12 3.61 -5.73
C GLN A 17 -8.99 3.51 -4.50
N PHE A 18 -8.47 3.99 -3.38
CA PHE A 18 -9.17 4.08 -2.11
C PHE A 18 -9.36 5.55 -1.74
N GLY A 19 -10.50 5.88 -1.13
CA GLY A 19 -10.83 7.26 -0.72
C GLY A 19 -9.83 7.81 0.31
N SER A 20 -9.70 9.14 0.38
CA SER A 20 -8.76 9.80 1.29
C SER A 20 -9.20 9.83 2.76
N ALA A 21 -10.48 9.57 3.06
CA ALA A 21 -11.06 9.63 4.41
C ALA A 21 -10.92 8.32 5.20
N LYS A 22 -9.96 7.48 4.84
CA LYS A 22 -9.68 6.19 5.46
C LYS A 22 -8.65 6.34 6.58
N ASP A 23 -8.72 5.49 7.59
CA ASP A 23 -7.78 5.49 8.72
C ASP A 23 -6.51 4.67 8.41
N GLU A 24 -6.58 3.81 7.39
CA GLU A 24 -5.50 2.91 6.97
C GLU A 24 -4.50 3.61 6.05
N THR A 25 -3.22 3.37 6.31
CA THR A 25 -2.13 3.65 5.37
C THR A 25 -2.26 2.81 4.10
N ASP A 26 -1.66 3.29 3.00
CA ASP A 26 -1.67 2.54 1.74
C ASP A 26 -1.01 1.15 1.87
N THR A 27 0.00 1.00 2.74
CA THR A 27 0.61 -0.31 3.02
C THR A 27 -0.40 -1.26 3.66
N GLN A 28 -1.19 -0.81 4.64
CA GLN A 28 -2.20 -1.63 5.32
C GLN A 28 -3.27 -2.14 4.34
N LEU A 29 -3.65 -1.36 3.33
CA LEU A 29 -4.62 -1.80 2.31
C LEU A 29 -4.01 -2.76 1.29
N GLY A 30 -2.73 -2.58 0.97
CA GLY A 30 -2.03 -3.42 0.00
C GLY A 30 -1.86 -4.87 0.49
N ILE A 31 -1.79 -5.11 1.80
CA ILE A 31 -1.61 -6.45 2.37
C ILE A 31 -2.83 -7.34 2.11
N PRO A 32 -4.08 -6.98 2.48
CA PRO A 32 -5.27 -7.76 2.17
C PRO A 32 -5.41 -8.04 0.69
N VAL A 33 -5.23 -7.03 -0.17
CA VAL A 33 -5.30 -7.18 -1.63
C VAL A 33 -4.29 -8.23 -2.13
N ALA A 34 -3.03 -8.15 -1.70
CA ALA A 34 -2.02 -9.13 -2.05
C ALA A 34 -2.38 -10.55 -1.58
N MET A 35 -2.98 -10.68 -0.40
CA MET A 35 -3.39 -11.97 0.17
C MET A 35 -4.63 -12.56 -0.51
N THR A 36 -5.66 -11.76 -0.79
CA THR A 36 -6.96 -12.24 -1.25
C THR A 36 -7.07 -12.28 -2.77
N GLU A 37 -6.70 -11.19 -3.46
CA GLU A 37 -6.84 -11.09 -4.92
C GLU A 37 -5.69 -11.81 -5.63
N PHE A 38 -4.48 -11.77 -5.06
CA PHE A 38 -3.29 -12.35 -5.66
C PHE A 38 -2.80 -13.64 -4.98
N ASN A 39 -3.46 -14.10 -3.91
CA ASN A 39 -3.11 -15.32 -3.17
C ASN A 39 -1.62 -15.40 -2.76
N ALA A 40 -1.04 -14.26 -2.37
CA ALA A 40 0.38 -14.17 -2.04
C ALA A 40 0.73 -15.02 -0.81
N ARG A 41 1.66 -15.97 -0.98
CA ARG A 41 2.22 -16.77 0.13
C ARG A 41 3.34 -16.03 0.88
N LYS A 42 3.95 -15.03 0.25
CA LYS A 42 5.02 -14.21 0.80
C LYS A 42 4.87 -12.79 0.29
N ILE A 43 4.90 -11.82 1.20
CA ILE A 43 4.86 -10.40 0.89
C ILE A 43 6.19 -9.78 1.33
N VAL A 44 6.81 -8.98 0.47
CA VAL A 44 8.05 -8.24 0.77
C VAL A 44 7.77 -6.77 0.54
N VAL A 45 7.82 -5.97 1.61
CA VAL A 45 7.57 -4.53 1.56
C VAL A 45 8.89 -3.79 1.42
N PHE A 46 9.07 -3.10 0.30
CA PHE A 46 10.22 -2.21 0.07
C PHE A 46 9.86 -0.78 0.51
N GLY A 47 10.87 -0.01 0.95
CA GLY A 47 10.64 1.35 1.44
C GLY A 47 9.86 1.42 2.77
N ALA A 48 9.74 0.29 3.48
CA ALA A 48 9.08 0.23 4.79
C ALA A 48 9.81 1.06 5.88
N THR A 49 11.07 1.40 5.63
CA THR A 49 11.93 2.21 6.50
C THR A 49 12.14 3.60 5.92
N GLY A 50 12.30 4.62 6.77
CA GLY A 50 12.55 5.99 6.32
C GLY A 50 12.67 6.97 7.47
N VAL A 51 12.60 8.28 7.14
CA VAL A 51 12.79 9.37 8.12
C VAL A 51 11.64 9.47 9.11
N ARG A 52 10.40 9.21 8.66
CA ARG A 52 9.22 9.28 9.52
C ARG A 52 9.10 8.05 10.41
N LEU A 53 9.41 8.23 11.69
CA LEU A 53 9.39 7.17 12.69
C LEU A 53 8.01 6.55 12.88
N ASP A 54 6.95 7.35 12.84
CA ASP A 54 5.58 6.88 12.98
C ASP A 54 5.16 5.95 11.82
N HIS A 55 5.57 6.26 10.59
CA HIS A 55 5.38 5.37 9.44
C HIS A 55 6.21 4.08 9.57
N LEU A 56 7.46 4.18 10.07
CA LEU A 56 8.28 3.01 10.34
C LEU A 56 7.61 2.08 11.36
N LEU A 57 7.07 2.64 12.45
CA LEU A 57 6.40 1.86 13.48
C LEU A 57 5.10 1.21 12.95
N ALA A 58 4.31 1.95 12.16
CA ALA A 58 3.14 1.37 11.49
C ALA A 58 3.53 0.16 10.62
N ASN A 59 4.58 0.29 9.81
CA ASN A 59 5.06 -0.82 8.98
C ASN A 59 5.64 -1.99 9.80
N LEU A 60 6.31 -1.71 10.91
CA LEU A 60 6.88 -2.73 11.79
C LEU A 60 5.80 -3.57 12.47
N PHE A 61 4.70 -2.92 12.89
CA PHE A 61 3.61 -3.56 13.60
C PHE A 61 2.48 -4.07 12.70
N LEU A 62 2.57 -3.90 11.38
CA LEU A 62 1.63 -4.44 10.39
C LEU A 62 1.19 -5.89 10.66
N PRO A 63 2.08 -6.86 11.00
CA PRO A 63 1.65 -8.25 11.22
C PRO A 63 0.79 -8.46 12.48
N LEU A 64 0.76 -7.48 13.39
CA LEU A 64 -0.04 -7.50 14.61
C LEU A 64 -1.35 -6.70 14.45
N ASP A 65 -1.50 -6.00 13.34
CA ASP A 65 -2.69 -5.23 13.03
C ASP A 65 -3.76 -6.20 12.53
N THR A 66 -4.75 -6.48 13.39
CA THR A 66 -5.82 -7.48 13.19
C THR A 66 -7.16 -6.85 12.87
#